data_AF-A0A8X6G647-F1
#
_entry.id   AF-A0A8X6G647-F1
#
_cell.length_a   1.000
_cell.length_b   1.000
_cell.length_c   1.000
_cell.angle_alpha   90.00
_cell.angle_beta   90.00
_cell.angle_gamma   90.00
#
_symmetry.space_group_name_H-M   'P 1'
#
loop_
_entity.id
_entity.type
_entity.pdbx_description
1 polymer ?
#
loop_
_entity_poly.entity_id
_entity_poly.type
_entity_poly.pdbx_seq_one_letter_code
_entity_poly.pdbx_strand_id
1 'polypeptide(L)'
;MLPKSVPFKLATCKCKYRGHDLVENEVRKLHTDFWKQSEDGQGNFLFGLINRVRIKRRRQRTTDVPVLSRRQISVTYCLPSTNGHIQVCAKTFRDTLGLSQKRTYTVIEKKMKGDVCFTNRRGKNP
;
A
#
# COMPACT_ATOMS: atom_id res chain seq x y z
N MET A 1 18.90 -13.14 -8.65
CA MET A 1 19.68 -12.34 -7.69
C MET A 1 18.72 -11.74 -6.67
N LEU A 2 18.75 -12.19 -5.42
CA LEU A 2 18.04 -11.50 -4.34
C LEU A 2 18.68 -10.10 -4.21
N PRO A 3 17.90 -9.01 -4.16
CA PRO A 3 18.49 -7.67 -4.04
C PRO A 3 19.28 -7.57 -2.72
N LYS A 4 20.35 -6.76 -2.74
CA LYS A 4 21.13 -6.34 -1.56
C LYS A 4 20.16 -6.12 -0.39
N SER A 5 20.40 -6.79 0.73
CA SER A 5 19.47 -6.90 1.88
C SER A 5 18.68 -5.61 2.10
N VAL A 6 17.38 -5.63 1.77
CA VAL A 6 16.54 -4.45 1.95
C VAL A 6 16.43 -4.21 3.46
N PRO A 7 16.86 -3.03 3.95
CA PRO A 7 16.96 -2.81 5.38
C PRO A 7 15.57 -2.78 5.99
N PHE A 8 15.32 -3.70 6.92
CA PHE A 8 14.12 -3.71 7.73
C PHE A 8 14.08 -2.45 8.62
N LYS A 9 12.94 -1.76 8.62
CA LYS A 9 12.69 -0.63 9.52
C LYS A 9 11.34 -0.79 10.19
N LEU A 10 11.35 -0.85 11.51
CA LEU A 10 10.13 -0.74 12.29
C LEU A 10 9.64 0.71 12.24
N ALA A 11 8.38 0.92 11.90
CA ALA A 11 7.86 2.25 11.70
C ALA A 11 7.63 2.97 13.03
N THR A 12 8.30 4.10 13.22
CA THR A 12 8.21 4.96 14.42
C THR A 12 7.33 6.20 14.17
N CYS A 13 6.12 6.00 13.64
CA CYS A 13 5.23 7.11 13.28
C CYS A 13 4.24 7.45 14.41
N LYS A 14 4.16 8.74 14.80
CA LYS A 14 3.17 9.27 15.76
C LYS A 14 1.84 9.71 15.12
N CYS A 15 1.55 9.23 13.91
CA CYS A 15 0.31 9.63 13.21
C CYS A 15 -0.93 8.98 13.85
N LYS A 16 -2.11 9.49 13.53
CA LYS A 16 -3.41 8.94 13.97
C LYS A 16 -3.70 7.48 13.57
N TYR A 17 -2.86 6.86 12.75
CA TYR A 17 -3.02 5.48 12.31
C TYR A 17 -2.26 4.54 13.24
N ARG A 18 -2.69 3.28 13.29
CA ARG A 18 -2.22 2.25 14.22
C ARG A 18 -0.87 1.65 13.83
N GLY A 19 0.04 2.46 13.27
CA GLY A 19 1.38 2.00 12.90
C GLY A 19 2.24 1.59 14.11
N HIS A 20 1.91 2.09 15.30
CA HIS A 20 2.57 1.73 16.56
C HIS A 20 2.10 0.38 17.14
N ASP A 21 0.98 -0.17 16.66
CA ASP A 21 0.47 -1.48 17.11
C ASP A 21 1.19 -2.65 16.40
N LEU A 22 2.15 -2.36 15.53
CA LEU A 22 2.93 -3.35 14.80
C LEU A 22 3.97 -4.01 15.71
N VAL A 23 3.86 -5.34 15.85
CA VAL A 23 4.82 -6.15 16.60
C VAL A 23 6.04 -6.47 15.72
N GLU A 24 7.24 -6.17 16.21
CA GLU A 24 8.48 -6.25 15.42
C GLU A 24 8.68 -7.61 14.74
N ASN A 25 8.49 -8.72 15.47
CA ASN A 25 8.66 -10.07 14.93
C ASN A 25 7.70 -10.37 13.77
N GLU A 26 6.46 -9.88 13.83
CA GLU A 26 5.48 -10.04 12.76
C GLU A 26 5.87 -9.25 11.53
N VAL A 27 6.31 -8.00 11.72
CA VAL A 27 6.76 -7.13 10.65
C VAL A 27 8.01 -7.72 9.98
N ARG A 28 8.93 -8.31 10.75
CA ARG A 28 10.12 -8.99 10.22
C ARG A 28 9.76 -10.21 9.38
N LYS A 29 8.83 -11.03 9.87
CA LYS A 29 8.32 -12.19 9.13
C LYS A 29 7.63 -11.74 7.84
N LEU A 30 6.75 -10.75 7.92
CA LEU A 30 6.06 -10.14 6.79
C LEU A 30 7.03 -9.61 5.73
N HIS A 31 8.05 -8.84 6.15
CA HIS A 31 9.07 -8.32 5.25
C HIS A 31 9.83 -9.45 4.57
N THR A 32 10.24 -10.46 5.32
CA THR A 32 10.96 -11.64 4.80
C THR A 32 10.12 -12.39 3.78
N ASP A 33 8.86 -12.69 4.10
CA ASP A 33 7.97 -13.46 3.24
C ASP A 33 7.57 -12.68 1.99
N PHE A 34 7.46 -11.34 2.09
CA PHE A 34 7.27 -10.48 0.93
C PHE A 34 8.45 -10.58 -0.05
N TRP A 35 9.69 -10.47 0.42
CA TRP A 35 10.86 -10.47 -0.46
C TRP A 35 11.24 -11.86 -1.01
N LYS A 36 10.70 -12.95 -0.45
CA LYS A 36 10.79 -14.30 -1.02
C LYS A 36 9.94 -14.48 -2.29
N GLN A 37 8.92 -13.66 -2.48
CA GLN A 37 8.01 -13.77 -3.62
C GLN A 37 8.64 -13.25 -4.91
N SER A 38 8.13 -13.72 -6.07
CA SER A 38 8.45 -13.16 -7.38
C SER A 38 7.98 -11.69 -7.49
N GLU A 39 8.46 -10.95 -8.49
CA GLU A 39 8.04 -9.55 -8.68
C GLU A 39 6.52 -9.40 -8.86
N ASP A 40 5.90 -10.33 -9.58
CA ASP A 40 4.45 -10.38 -9.76
C ASP A 40 3.73 -10.76 -8.46
N GLY A 41 4.27 -11.72 -7.70
CA GLY A 41 3.77 -12.08 -6.37
C GLY A 41 3.80 -10.88 -5.42
N GLN A 42 4.93 -10.18 -5.34
CA GLN A 42 5.08 -8.95 -4.58
C GLN A 42 4.07 -7.89 -5.03
N GLY A 43 3.88 -7.72 -6.33
CA GLY A 43 2.90 -6.77 -6.87
C GLY A 43 1.46 -7.11 -6.46
N ASN A 44 1.07 -8.37 -6.56
CA ASN A 44 -0.27 -8.85 -6.15
C ASN A 44 -0.46 -8.71 -4.64
N PHE A 45 0.57 -8.99 -3.86
CA PHE A 45 0.56 -8.78 -2.42
C PHE A 45 0.31 -7.31 -2.06
N LEU A 46 1.03 -6.37 -2.69
CA LEU A 46 0.80 -4.94 -2.51
C LEU A 46 -0.60 -4.52 -2.98
N PHE A 47 -1.11 -5.12 -4.05
CA PHE A 47 -2.48 -4.91 -4.51
C PHE A 47 -3.51 -5.25 -3.45
N GLY A 48 -3.36 -6.39 -2.75
CA GLY A 48 -4.27 -6.81 -1.68
C GLY A 48 -4.27 -5.87 -0.47
N LEU A 49 -3.12 -5.23 -0.18
CA LEU A 49 -2.95 -4.36 0.97
C LEU A 49 -3.32 -2.89 0.73
N ILE A 50 -3.50 -2.49 -0.53
CA ILE A 50 -3.84 -1.12 -0.92
C ILE A 50 -5.33 -1.06 -1.21
N ASN A 51 -6.09 -0.21 -0.52
CA ASN A 51 -7.54 -0.11 -0.71
C ASN A 51 -7.93 1.21 -1.39
N ARG A 52 -8.93 1.12 -2.28
CA ARG A 52 -9.55 2.28 -2.96
C ARG A 52 -10.79 2.68 -2.18
N VAL A 53 -10.76 3.88 -1.59
CA VAL A 53 -11.84 4.38 -0.72
C VAL A 53 -12.48 5.60 -1.33
N ARG A 54 -13.81 5.61 -1.47
CA ARG A 54 -14.55 6.81 -1.88
C ARG A 54 -14.52 7.84 -0.75
N ILE A 55 -14.22 9.09 -1.11
CA ILE A 55 -14.15 10.17 -0.13
C ILE A 55 -15.59 10.60 0.22
N LYS A 56 -16.00 10.34 1.46
CA LYS A 56 -17.25 10.89 2.02
C LYS A 56 -16.99 12.33 2.46
N ARG A 57 -17.73 13.30 1.92
CA ARG A 57 -17.62 14.72 2.31
C ARG A 57 -18.64 15.02 3.41
N ARG A 58 -18.17 15.54 4.54
CA ARG A 58 -19.01 15.88 5.70
C ARG A 58 -19.88 17.13 5.47
N ARG A 59 -19.43 18.05 4.61
CA ARG A 59 -20.18 19.24 4.21
C ARG A 59 -20.36 19.15 2.70
N GLN A 60 -21.58 18.87 2.26
CA GLN A 60 -22.01 19.10 0.89
C GLN A 60 -22.86 20.36 0.94
N ARG A 61 -22.45 21.44 0.27
CA ARG A 61 -23.41 22.51 -0.01
C ARG A 61 -24.44 21.93 -0.98
N THR A 62 -25.68 22.38 -0.88
CA THR A 62 -26.79 21.94 -1.75
C THR A 62 -26.48 22.15 -3.25
N THR A 63 -25.55 23.05 -3.58
CA THR A 63 -25.03 23.32 -4.93
C THR A 63 -23.78 22.53 -5.33
N ASP A 64 -23.16 21.76 -4.43
CA ASP A 64 -21.98 20.98 -4.76
C ASP A 64 -22.36 19.69 -5.49
N VAL A 65 -22.24 19.68 -6.82
CA VAL A 65 -22.35 18.44 -7.60
C VAL A 65 -21.12 17.57 -7.30
N PRO A 66 -21.27 16.38 -6.65
CA PRO A 66 -20.12 15.59 -6.18
C PRO A 66 -19.16 15.18 -7.30
N VAL A 67 -19.69 15.06 -8.54
CA VAL A 67 -18.96 14.70 -9.76
C VAL A 67 -17.92 15.75 -10.16
N LEU A 68 -18.14 17.02 -9.84
CA LEU A 68 -17.26 18.13 -10.22
C LEU A 68 -16.00 18.22 -9.36
N SER A 69 -15.93 17.48 -8.26
CA SER A 69 -14.74 17.49 -7.43
C SER A 69 -13.60 16.67 -8.05
N ARG A 70 -12.43 17.29 -8.18
CA ARG A 70 -11.21 16.69 -8.76
C ARG A 70 -10.73 15.45 -8.01
N ARG A 71 -10.96 15.33 -6.69
CA ARG A 71 -10.56 14.15 -5.90
C ARG A 71 -11.79 13.46 -5.30
N GLN A 72 -12.21 12.37 -5.93
CA GLN A 72 -13.33 11.54 -5.47
C GLN A 72 -12.87 10.29 -4.69
N ILE A 73 -11.62 9.89 -4.88
CA ILE A 73 -11.07 8.65 -4.36
C ILE A 73 -9.81 8.93 -3.55
N SER A 74 -9.62 8.14 -2.50
CA SER A 74 -8.40 8.07 -1.71
C SER A 74 -7.86 6.65 -1.70
N VAL A 75 -6.57 6.54 -1.43
CA VAL A 75 -5.89 5.27 -1.14
C VAL A 75 -5.75 5.12 0.37
N THR A 76 -5.97 3.91 0.88
CA THR A 76 -5.59 3.51 2.23
C THR A 76 -4.67 2.29 2.16
N TYR A 77 -3.83 2.12 3.19
CA TYR A 77 -2.85 1.05 3.28
C TYR A 77 -3.14 0.22 4.51
N CYS A 78 -3.18 -1.09 4.36
CA CYS A 78 -3.36 -2.02 5.46
C CYS A 78 -2.14 -2.95 5.56
N LEU A 79 -1.80 -3.38 6.77
CA LEU A 79 -0.81 -4.43 7.01
C LEU A 79 -1.46 -5.55 7.83
N PRO A 80 -1.08 -6.81 7.60
CA PRO A 80 -1.50 -7.90 8.47
C PRO A 80 -0.85 -7.78 9.85
N SER A 81 -1.59 -8.17 10.88
CA SER A 81 -1.19 -8.23 12.29
C SER A 81 -1.94 -9.39 12.95
N THR A 82 -1.54 -9.81 14.16
CA THR A 82 -2.18 -10.91 14.91
C THR A 82 -3.71 -10.77 14.97
N ASN A 83 -4.21 -9.54 15.11
CA ASN A 83 -5.64 -9.24 15.24
C ASN A 83 -6.32 -8.92 13.90
N GLY A 84 -5.76 -9.36 12.77
CA GLY A 84 -6.30 -9.18 11.44
C GLY A 84 -5.52 -8.14 10.60
N HIS A 85 -6.19 -7.10 10.12
CA HIS A 85 -5.56 -6.05 9.31
C HIS A 85 -5.64 -4.70 10.02
N ILE A 86 -4.51 -4.01 10.09
CA ILE A 86 -4.44 -2.66 10.65
C ILE A 86 -4.19 -1.65 9.56
N GLN A 87 -4.91 -0.54 9.60
CA GLN A 87 -4.66 0.57 8.69
C GLN A 87 -3.44 1.37 9.14
N VAL A 88 -2.50 1.59 8.22
CA VAL A 88 -1.26 2.33 8.46
C VAL A 88 -1.11 3.52 7.51
N CYS A 89 -0.19 4.43 7.84
CA CYS A 89 0.14 5.53 6.94
C CYS A 89 1.06 5.05 5.79
N ALA A 90 1.12 5.84 4.71
CA ALA A 90 1.95 5.53 3.54
C ALA A 90 3.45 5.44 3.86
N LYS A 91 3.92 6.13 4.91
CA LYS A 91 5.31 6.05 5.37
C LYS A 91 5.57 4.69 6.01
N THR A 92 4.81 4.33 7.05
CA THR A 92 4.87 3.03 7.72
C THR A 92 4.78 1.88 6.71
N PHE A 93 3.82 1.92 5.80
CA PHE A 93 3.68 0.88 4.77
C PHE A 93 4.94 0.67 3.94
N ARG A 94 5.59 1.76 3.51
CA ARG A 94 6.82 1.71 2.71
C ARG A 94 8.02 1.29 3.54
N ASP A 95 8.17 1.81 4.76
CA ASP A 95 9.29 1.49 5.64
C ASP A 95 9.25 0.01 6.05
N THR A 96 8.06 -0.49 6.41
CA THR A 96 7.82 -1.90 6.77
C THR A 96 8.19 -2.86 5.64
N LEU A 97 7.84 -2.52 4.39
CA LEU A 97 8.06 -3.38 3.22
C LEU A 97 9.34 -3.04 2.44
N GLY A 98 10.11 -2.04 2.88
CA GLY A 98 11.31 -1.58 2.20
C GLY A 98 11.07 -1.05 0.77
N LEU A 99 9.94 -0.37 0.54
CA LEU A 99 9.51 0.06 -0.78
C LEU A 99 9.97 1.48 -1.11
N SER A 100 10.41 1.69 -2.34
CA SER A 100 10.56 3.03 -2.89
C SER A 100 9.20 3.68 -3.17
N GLN A 101 9.15 5.01 -3.07
CA GLN A 101 7.94 5.78 -3.36
C GLN A 101 7.42 5.51 -4.79
N LYS A 102 8.34 5.45 -5.77
CA LYS A 102 8.02 5.16 -7.18
C LYS A 102 7.33 3.81 -7.35
N ARG A 103 7.81 2.78 -6.66
CA ARG A 103 7.22 1.43 -6.71
C ARG A 103 5.79 1.42 -6.17
N THR A 104 5.56 2.07 -5.02
CA THR A 104 4.22 2.20 -4.45
C THR A 104 3.26 2.94 -5.39
N TYR A 105 3.69 4.03 -6.02
CA TYR A 105 2.86 4.77 -6.97
C TYR A 105 2.47 3.95 -8.20
N THR A 106 3.40 3.20 -8.80
CA THR A 106 3.08 2.34 -9.96
C THR A 106 1.99 1.32 -9.63
N VAL A 107 2.04 0.74 -8.44
CA VAL A 107 1.03 -0.21 -7.97
C VAL A 107 -0.33 0.48 -7.79
N ILE A 108 -0.33 1.66 -7.17
CA ILE A 108 -1.55 2.47 -6.97
C ILE A 108 -2.17 2.86 -8.31
N GLU A 109 -1.38 3.33 -9.27
CA GLU A 109 -1.88 3.74 -10.59
C GLU A 109 -2.60 2.59 -11.30
N LYS A 110 -2.00 1.40 -11.33
CA LYS A 110 -2.65 0.21 -11.89
C LYS A 110 -3.94 -0.14 -11.16
N LYS A 111 -3.93 -0.09 -9.82
CA LYS A 111 -5.13 -0.34 -9.02
C LYS A 111 -6.23 0.70 -9.27
N MET A 112 -5.86 1.95 -9.53
CA MET A 112 -6.80 3.02 -9.84
C MET A 112 -7.38 2.93 -11.25
N LYS A 113 -6.64 2.36 -12.20
CA LYS A 113 -7.14 2.01 -13.54
C LYS A 113 -8.20 0.91 -13.52
N GLY A 114 -8.32 0.17 -12.41
CA GLY A 114 -9.30 -0.89 -12.24
C GLY A 114 -8.75 -2.29 -12.47
N ASP A 115 -7.43 -2.45 -12.57
CA ASP A 115 -6.81 -3.76 -12.67
C ASP A 115 -7.14 -4.61 -11.42
N VAL A 116 -7.48 -5.88 -11.63
CA VAL A 116 -7.80 -6.82 -10.54
C VAL A 116 -6.52 -7.42 -9.94
N CYS A 117 -5.47 -7.56 -10.76
CA CYS A 117 -4.18 -8.12 -10.37
C CYS A 117 -3.01 -7.27 -10.91
N PHE A 118 -1.86 -7.38 -10.26
CA PHE A 118 -0.62 -6.79 -10.75
C PHE A 118 0.06 -7.75 -11.73
N THR A 119 0.34 -7.26 -12.93
CA THR A 119 1.22 -7.93 -13.89
C THR A 119 2.40 -7.03 -14.24
N ASN A 120 3.63 -7.51 -14.09
CA ASN A 120 4.81 -6.79 -14.54
C ASN A 120 5.02 -7.04 -16.05
N ARG A 121 4.85 -5.99 -16.85
CA ARG A 121 5.10 -6.01 -18.30
C ARG A 121 6.39 -5.28 -18.70
N ARG A 122 7.18 -4.80 -17.72
CA ARG A 122 8.44 -4.09 -18.02
C ARG A 122 9.41 -5.03 -18.72
N GLY A 123 10.01 -4.58 -19.82
CA GLY A 123 11.00 -5.35 -20.59
C GLY A 123 10.41 -6.43 -21.50
N LYS A 124 9.08 -6.61 -21.53
CA LYS A 124 8.40 -7.44 -22.53
C LYS A 124 8.02 -6.57 -23.72
N ASN A 125 9.01 -6.24 -24.55
CA ASN A 125 8.73 -5.87 -25.94
C ASN A 125 8.79 -7.16 -26.78
N PRO A 126 7.88 -7.37 -27.74
CA PRO A 126 8.01 -8.45 -28.71
C PRO A 126 9.27 -8.29 -29.56
#